data_AF-A0A3D6DFH3-F1
#
_entry.id   AF-A0A3D6DFH3-F1
#
_cell.length_a   1.000
_cell.length_b   1.000
_cell.length_c   1.000
_cell.angle_alpha   90.00
_cell.angle_beta   90.00
_cell.angle_gamma   90.00
#
_symmetry.space_group_name_H-M   'P 1'
#
loop_
_entity.id
_entity.type
_entity.pdbx_description
1 polymer ?
#
loop_
_entity_poly.entity_id
_entity_poly.type
_entity_poly.pdbx_seq_one_letter_code
_entity_poly.pdbx_strand_id
1 'polypeptide(L)'
;MKRFFLVIILAFVTASIFAQETIHVKADLITLKEDLAFLSSEESPVWIQKGDLTVEAASATLYKRGNTWNRFVADGNVELNLEDLWATATHLEYDMDKETGSMNGEIRLKILQKDSTETVMVLCDSLTFDRKAEIYRGNATEKVRIEKGDLVARASSFVYERNKDLLTLEGDVYIEDSKNQRKVWASKAVINLQNDEITVYKAEIELRTE
;
A
#
# COMPACT_ATOMS: atom_id res chain seq x y z
N MET A 1 10.76 -53.51 42.62
CA MET A 1 11.55 -52.44 43.27
C MET A 1 12.27 -51.65 42.20
N LYS A 2 12.08 -50.32 42.22
CA LYS A 2 12.94 -49.22 41.71
C LYS A 2 13.48 -49.36 40.27
N ARG A 3 12.82 -48.72 39.30
CA ARG A 3 13.13 -47.35 38.78
C ARG A 3 14.43 -47.33 37.96
N PHE A 4 14.33 -47.02 36.66
CA PHE A 4 14.94 -45.83 36.05
C PHE A 4 14.42 -45.69 34.62
N PHE A 5 13.40 -44.85 34.46
CA PHE A 5 13.00 -44.28 33.17
C PHE A 5 14.09 -43.30 32.77
N LEU A 6 14.86 -43.60 31.72
CA LEU A 6 15.82 -42.67 31.15
C LEU A 6 15.10 -41.86 30.07
N VAL A 7 14.44 -40.78 30.50
CA VAL A 7 13.89 -39.78 29.59
C VAL A 7 15.05 -38.93 29.07
N ILE A 8 15.46 -39.16 27.83
CA ILE A 8 16.35 -38.26 27.10
C ILE A 8 15.50 -37.05 26.70
N ILE A 9 15.54 -35.99 27.51
CA ILE A 9 15.03 -34.67 27.14
C ILE A 9 16.08 -34.07 26.20
N LEU A 10 15.90 -34.24 24.89
CA LEU A 10 16.63 -33.48 23.88
C LEU A 10 16.02 -32.08 23.88
N ALA A 11 16.64 -31.16 24.65
CA ALA A 11 16.33 -29.75 24.59
C ALA A 11 16.78 -29.21 23.23
N PHE A 12 15.88 -29.22 22.26
CA PHE A 12 16.03 -28.51 20.99
C PHE A 12 15.90 -27.02 21.31
N VAL A 13 17.01 -26.39 21.71
CA VAL A 13 17.10 -24.94 21.78
C VAL A 13 17.21 -24.46 20.33
N THR A 14 16.06 -24.22 19.69
CA THR A 14 16.02 -23.43 18.47
C THR A 14 16.39 -22.00 18.87
N ALA A 15 17.67 -21.68 18.80
CA ALA A 15 18.09 -20.30 18.73
C ALA A 15 17.56 -19.76 17.40
N SER A 16 16.38 -19.15 17.44
CA SER A 16 15.89 -18.33 16.34
C SER A 16 16.86 -17.18 16.21
N ILE A 17 17.83 -17.31 15.31
CA ILE A 17 18.66 -16.20 14.87
C ILE A 17 17.69 -15.25 14.18
N PHE A 18 17.25 -14.22 14.88
CA PHE A 18 16.55 -13.11 14.25
C PHE A 18 17.53 -12.51 13.24
N ALA A 19 17.36 -12.82 11.96
CA ALA A 19 18.06 -12.12 10.90
C ALA A 19 17.66 -10.66 11.01
N GLN A 20 18.61 -9.80 11.36
CA GLN A 20 18.37 -8.37 11.41
C GLN A 20 18.11 -7.91 9.98
N GLU A 21 16.91 -7.45 9.69
CA GLU A 21 16.59 -6.91 8.36
C GLU A 21 17.49 -5.71 8.08
N THR A 22 18.21 -5.77 6.95
CA THR A 22 19.11 -4.71 6.50
C THR A 22 18.39 -3.82 5.50
N ILE A 23 18.64 -2.51 5.60
CA ILE A 23 18.23 -1.54 4.59
C ILE A 23 19.38 -1.40 3.61
N HIS A 24 19.11 -1.68 2.34
CA HIS A 24 20.05 -1.49 1.25
C HIS A 24 19.74 -0.18 0.55
N VAL A 25 20.77 0.61 0.29
CA VAL A 25 20.64 1.93 -0.35
C VAL A 25 21.68 2.05 -1.46
N LYS A 26 21.25 2.58 -2.60
CA LYS A 26 22.10 2.94 -3.73
C LYS A 26 21.75 4.35 -4.20
N ALA A 27 22.76 5.20 -4.34
CA ALA A 27 22.64 6.57 -4.85
C ALA A 27 24.01 7.04 -5.39
N ASP A 28 24.01 8.08 -6.22
CA ASP A 28 25.27 8.65 -6.74
C ASP A 28 26.02 9.42 -5.63
N LEU A 29 25.28 10.10 -4.75
CA LEU A 29 25.81 10.83 -3.61
C LEU A 29 25.10 10.43 -2.32
N ILE A 30 25.89 10.07 -1.30
CA ILE A 30 25.42 9.74 0.04
C ILE A 30 26.17 10.61 1.06
N THR A 31 25.45 11.44 1.81
CA THR A 31 25.99 12.20 2.94
C THR A 31 25.45 11.65 4.25
N LEU A 32 26.33 11.04 5.06
CA LEU A 32 25.99 10.47 6.37
C LEU A 32 26.22 11.48 7.49
N LYS A 33 25.23 11.61 8.38
CA LYS A 33 25.30 12.28 9.68
C LYS A 33 24.89 11.28 10.77
N GLU A 34 25.02 11.68 12.03
CA GLU A 34 24.70 10.82 13.19
C GLU A 34 23.29 10.20 13.10
N ASP A 35 22.29 11.02 12.79
CA ASP A 35 20.88 10.62 12.76
C ASP A 35 20.20 10.76 11.39
N LEU A 36 20.95 11.13 10.34
CA LEU A 36 20.41 11.43 9.01
C LEU A 36 21.32 10.91 7.91
N ALA A 37 20.74 10.43 6.81
CA ALA A 37 21.47 10.19 5.58
C ALA A 37 20.76 10.89 4.42
N PHE A 38 21.47 11.75 3.70
CA PHE A 38 20.96 12.41 2.50
C PHE A 38 21.41 11.64 1.27
N LEU A 39 20.47 11.34 0.38
CA LEU A 39 20.65 10.56 -0.83
C LEU A 39 20.18 11.39 -2.02
N SER A 40 21.01 11.49 -3.04
CA SER A 40 20.65 12.13 -4.30
C SER A 40 21.37 11.47 -5.46
N SER A 41 20.74 11.48 -6.61
CA SER A 41 21.35 10.98 -7.84
C SER A 41 20.99 11.86 -9.04
N GLU A 42 21.88 11.89 -10.03
CA GLU A 42 21.69 12.64 -11.27
C GLU A 42 21.39 11.72 -12.46
N GLU A 43 22.01 10.53 -12.51
CA GLU A 43 21.90 9.63 -13.66
C GLU A 43 21.02 8.40 -13.41
N SER A 44 21.06 7.84 -12.20
CA SER A 44 20.27 6.65 -11.80
C SER A 44 19.39 6.98 -10.61
N PRO A 45 18.17 6.44 -10.47
CA PRO A 45 17.33 6.75 -9.31
C PRO A 45 18.02 6.37 -8.00
N VAL A 46 17.76 7.17 -6.95
CA VAL A 46 18.01 6.72 -5.58
C VAL A 46 17.14 5.51 -5.34
N TRP A 47 17.76 4.42 -4.89
CA TRP A 47 17.11 3.14 -4.67
C TRP A 47 17.26 2.71 -3.21
N ILE A 48 16.14 2.37 -2.57
CA ILE A 48 16.06 1.91 -1.18
C ILE A 48 15.34 0.56 -1.16
N GLN A 49 15.92 -0.45 -0.53
CA GLN A 49 15.29 -1.76 -0.33
C GLN A 49 15.32 -2.19 1.14
N LYS A 50 14.19 -2.71 1.63
CA LYS A 50 14.07 -3.39 2.94
C LYS A 50 13.04 -4.52 2.83
N GLY A 51 13.49 -5.77 2.91
CA GLY A 51 12.60 -6.92 2.70
C GLY A 51 12.04 -6.92 1.27
N ASP A 52 10.72 -6.96 1.16
CA ASP A 52 9.97 -6.88 -0.10
C ASP A 52 9.75 -5.44 -0.60
N LEU A 53 9.93 -4.44 0.27
CA LEU A 53 9.81 -3.03 -0.09
C LEU A 53 11.01 -2.59 -0.94
N THR A 54 10.70 -2.01 -2.09
CA THR A 54 11.64 -1.27 -2.92
C THR A 54 11.08 0.12 -3.22
N VAL A 55 11.91 1.15 -3.12
CA VAL A 55 11.55 2.54 -3.49
C VAL A 55 12.61 3.12 -4.40
N GLU A 56 12.16 3.72 -5.49
CA GLU A 56 12.96 4.56 -6.39
C GLU A 56 12.50 6.01 -6.33
N ALA A 57 13.42 6.97 -6.33
CA ALA A 57 13.12 8.40 -6.34
C ALA A 57 14.31 9.23 -6.84
N ALA A 58 14.10 10.52 -7.11
CA ALA A 58 15.18 11.44 -7.44
C ALA A 58 16.08 11.74 -6.22
N SER A 59 15.48 11.82 -5.03
CA SER A 59 16.21 12.02 -3.78
C SER A 59 15.49 11.37 -2.60
N ALA A 60 16.24 11.09 -1.54
CA ALA A 60 15.65 10.65 -0.28
C ALA A 60 16.48 11.08 0.94
N THR A 61 15.83 11.16 2.09
CA THR A 61 16.48 11.34 3.39
C THR A 61 16.06 10.20 4.31
N LEU A 62 17.04 9.46 4.84
CA LEU A 62 16.80 8.48 5.90
C LEU A 62 16.98 9.15 7.26
N TYR A 63 16.18 8.69 8.22
CA TYR A 63 16.15 9.18 9.60
C TYR A 63 16.39 8.04 10.57
N LYS A 64 17.25 8.29 11.55
CA LYS A 64 17.55 7.38 12.64
C LYS A 64 16.82 7.81 13.91
N ARG A 65 16.28 6.86 14.66
CA ARG A 65 15.77 7.08 16.02
C ARG A 65 16.51 6.16 16.97
N GLY A 66 17.32 6.75 17.86
CA GLY A 66 18.21 5.98 18.70
C GLY A 66 19.25 5.25 17.86
N ASN A 67 19.27 3.91 17.91
CA ASN A 67 20.24 3.10 17.17
C ASN A 67 19.71 2.50 15.85
N THR A 68 18.47 2.82 15.47
CA THR A 68 17.80 2.18 14.33
C THR A 68 17.39 3.22 13.28
N TRP A 69 17.72 2.95 12.02
CA TRP A 69 17.15 3.65 10.87
C TRP A 69 15.72 3.18 10.70
N ASN A 70 14.76 4.08 10.87
CA ASN A 70 13.36 3.67 10.97
C ASN A 70 12.39 4.49 10.13
N ARG A 71 12.86 5.53 9.45
CA ARG A 71 12.03 6.31 8.54
C ARG A 71 12.84 6.78 7.34
N PHE A 72 12.17 6.93 6.21
CA PHE A 72 12.69 7.73 5.10
C PHE A 72 11.62 8.65 4.53
N VAL A 73 12.09 9.69 3.85
CA VAL A 73 11.29 10.58 3.01
C VAL A 73 11.91 10.57 1.63
N ALA A 74 11.11 10.34 0.60
CA ALA A 74 11.54 10.25 -0.79
C ALA A 74 10.78 11.26 -1.65
N ASP A 75 11.48 11.91 -2.57
CA ASP A 75 10.99 13.03 -3.35
C ASP A 75 11.40 12.92 -4.82
N GLY A 76 10.49 13.31 -5.70
CA GLY A 76 10.68 13.37 -7.15
C GLY A 76 10.53 12.03 -7.84
N ASN A 77 9.43 11.85 -8.59
CA ASN A 77 9.09 10.62 -9.33
C ASN A 77 9.25 9.37 -8.46
N VAL A 78 8.61 9.37 -7.29
CA VAL A 78 8.67 8.24 -6.37
C VAL A 78 7.94 7.05 -7.00
N GLU A 79 8.61 5.90 -7.04
CA GLU A 79 8.02 4.61 -7.37
C GLU A 79 8.22 3.65 -6.19
N LEU A 80 7.12 3.21 -5.59
CA LEU A 80 7.09 2.23 -4.51
C LEU A 80 6.63 0.88 -5.07
N ASN A 81 7.41 -0.15 -4.77
CA ASN A 81 7.19 -1.52 -5.17
C ASN A 81 7.13 -2.42 -3.93
N LEU A 82 6.10 -3.25 -3.86
CA LEU A 82 5.89 -4.36 -2.94
C LEU A 82 5.49 -5.59 -3.78
N GLU A 83 5.40 -6.76 -3.15
CA GLU A 83 5.03 -8.00 -3.85
C GLU A 83 3.65 -7.92 -4.53
N ASP A 84 2.69 -7.26 -3.88
CA ASP A 84 1.28 -7.19 -4.28
C ASP A 84 0.81 -5.77 -4.61
N LEU A 85 1.70 -4.78 -4.52
CA LEU A 85 1.35 -3.38 -4.63
C LEU A 85 2.44 -2.60 -5.35
N TRP A 86 2.00 -1.76 -6.29
CA TRP A 86 2.84 -0.79 -6.98
C TRP A 86 2.20 0.59 -6.89
N ALA A 87 2.98 1.61 -6.58
CA ALA A 87 2.48 2.98 -6.50
C ALA A 87 3.49 4.02 -7.00
N THR A 88 3.00 5.03 -7.72
CA THR A 88 3.79 6.23 -8.07
C THR A 88 3.27 7.45 -7.35
N ALA A 89 4.16 8.37 -6.98
CA ALA A 89 3.81 9.69 -6.43
C ALA A 89 4.94 10.72 -6.64
N THR A 90 4.72 11.95 -6.23
CA THR A 90 5.81 12.95 -6.17
C THR A 90 6.57 12.95 -4.84
N HIS A 91 5.92 12.48 -3.77
CA HIS A 91 6.43 12.49 -2.41
C HIS A 91 5.96 11.26 -1.66
N LEU A 92 6.84 10.69 -0.83
CA LEU A 92 6.55 9.57 0.06
C LEU A 92 7.24 9.78 1.40
N GLU A 93 6.48 9.67 2.49
CA GLU A 93 7.01 9.45 3.82
C GLU A 93 6.72 8.02 4.25
N TYR A 94 7.71 7.30 4.78
CA TYR A 94 7.53 5.92 5.22
C TYR A 94 8.21 5.64 6.57
N ASP A 95 7.44 5.12 7.53
CA ASP A 95 7.92 4.62 8.82
C ASP A 95 8.10 3.10 8.70
N MET A 96 9.36 2.64 8.72
CA MET A 96 9.76 1.25 8.53
C MET A 96 9.47 0.36 9.74
N ASP A 97 9.33 0.93 10.94
CA ASP A 97 8.99 0.18 12.15
C ASP A 97 7.49 -0.13 12.19
N LYS A 98 6.67 0.87 11.84
CA LYS A 98 5.22 0.76 11.80
C LYS A 98 4.71 0.18 10.50
N GLU A 99 5.52 0.23 9.44
CA GLU A 99 5.16 -0.10 8.07
C GLU A 99 3.97 0.73 7.55
N THR A 100 3.97 2.00 7.93
CA THR A 100 2.97 2.98 7.53
C THR A 100 3.59 4.02 6.61
N GLY A 101 2.87 4.46 5.59
CA GLY A 101 3.33 5.53 4.72
C GLY A 101 2.26 6.52 4.30
N SER A 102 2.72 7.67 3.81
CA SER A 102 1.91 8.70 3.21
C SER A 102 2.52 9.10 1.87
N MET A 103 1.73 9.07 0.81
CA MET A 103 2.12 9.50 -0.52
C MET A 103 1.30 10.74 -0.93
N ASN A 104 1.90 11.64 -1.69
CA ASN A 104 1.24 12.83 -2.22
C ASN A 104 1.71 13.16 -3.65
N GLY A 105 0.79 13.76 -4.42
CA GLY A 105 1.01 14.25 -5.78
C GLY A 105 0.78 13.17 -6.82
N GLU A 106 -0.29 13.34 -7.61
CA GLU A 106 -0.77 12.48 -8.70
C GLU A 106 -0.47 11.00 -8.51
N ILE A 107 -1.14 10.41 -7.53
CA ILE A 107 -0.87 9.04 -7.12
C ILE A 107 -1.54 8.08 -8.09
N ARG A 108 -0.77 7.12 -8.60
CA ARG A 108 -1.30 5.93 -9.29
C ARG A 108 -0.93 4.72 -8.47
N LEU A 109 -1.93 4.01 -8.00
CA LEU A 109 -1.79 2.81 -7.17
C LEU A 109 -2.35 1.63 -7.95
N LYS A 110 -1.62 0.52 -7.97
CA LYS A 110 -2.01 -0.76 -8.54
C LYS A 110 -1.89 -1.82 -7.45
N ILE A 111 -2.97 -2.51 -7.16
CA ILE A 111 -3.02 -3.56 -6.13
C ILE A 111 -3.41 -4.87 -6.80
N LEU A 112 -2.59 -5.90 -6.64
CA LEU A 112 -2.92 -7.27 -7.02
C LEU A 112 -3.85 -7.87 -5.95
N GLN A 113 -5.00 -8.37 -6.38
CA GLN A 113 -5.94 -9.01 -5.46
C GLN A 113 -5.39 -10.33 -4.95
N LYS A 114 -5.77 -10.67 -3.71
CA LYS A 114 -5.35 -11.92 -3.09
C LYS A 114 -5.94 -13.09 -3.88
N ASP A 115 -5.10 -14.09 -4.14
CA ASP A 115 -5.48 -15.33 -4.84
C ASP A 115 -6.09 -15.12 -6.24
N SER A 116 -5.83 -13.97 -6.86
CA SER A 116 -6.37 -13.56 -8.16
C SER A 116 -5.30 -12.88 -9.02
N THR A 117 -5.48 -12.92 -10.35
CA THR A 117 -4.66 -12.14 -11.29
C THR A 117 -5.27 -10.76 -11.56
N GLU A 118 -6.44 -10.45 -11.01
CA GLU A 118 -7.10 -9.16 -11.17
C GLU A 118 -6.40 -8.08 -10.35
N THR A 119 -6.37 -6.88 -10.91
CA THR A 119 -5.74 -5.72 -10.29
C THR A 119 -6.74 -4.59 -10.11
N VAL A 120 -6.68 -3.94 -8.96
CA VAL A 120 -7.40 -2.70 -8.70
C VAL A 120 -6.46 -1.54 -8.99
N MET A 121 -6.85 -0.67 -9.91
CA MET A 121 -6.15 0.59 -10.19
C MET A 121 -6.85 1.72 -9.44
N VAL A 122 -6.08 2.58 -8.78
CA VAL A 122 -6.59 3.74 -8.05
C VAL A 122 -5.78 4.98 -8.43
N LEU A 123 -6.48 6.07 -8.75
CA LEU A 123 -5.91 7.39 -8.97
C LEU A 123 -6.43 8.34 -7.87
N CYS A 124 -5.54 9.05 -7.19
CA CYS A 124 -5.87 9.99 -6.12
C CYS A 124 -4.76 11.03 -5.89
N ASP A 125 -5.01 12.04 -5.06
CA ASP A 125 -4.02 13.11 -4.79
C ASP A 125 -3.19 12.81 -3.54
N SER A 126 -3.80 12.18 -2.54
CA SER A 126 -3.15 11.74 -1.31
C SER A 126 -3.56 10.31 -0.94
N LEU A 127 -2.61 9.57 -0.40
CA LEU A 127 -2.77 8.18 0.02
C LEU A 127 -2.06 7.99 1.35
N THR A 128 -2.71 7.35 2.31
CA THR A 128 -2.08 6.78 3.50
C THR A 128 -2.29 5.29 3.51
N PHE A 129 -1.29 4.55 3.99
CA PHE A 129 -1.37 3.10 4.05
C PHE A 129 -0.73 2.56 5.33
N ASP A 130 -1.30 1.47 5.82
CA ASP A 130 -0.80 0.68 6.94
C ASP A 130 -0.72 -0.78 6.47
N ARG A 131 0.50 -1.27 6.25
CA ARG A 131 0.72 -2.62 5.71
C ARG A 131 0.35 -3.70 6.72
N LYS A 132 0.53 -3.44 8.01
CA LYS A 132 0.20 -4.41 9.08
C LYS A 132 -1.30 -4.56 9.25
N ALA A 133 -2.04 -3.45 9.16
CA ALA A 133 -3.49 -3.46 9.19
C ALA A 133 -4.11 -3.83 7.83
N GLU A 134 -3.32 -3.82 6.76
CA GLU A 134 -3.77 -4.00 5.37
C GLU A 134 -4.84 -2.97 4.95
N ILE A 135 -4.65 -1.70 5.35
CA ILE A 135 -5.61 -0.63 5.06
C ILE A 135 -4.97 0.49 4.25
N TYR A 136 -5.66 0.88 3.18
CA TYR A 136 -5.29 1.98 2.28
C TYR A 136 -6.41 3.02 2.30
N ARG A 137 -6.06 4.30 2.43
CA ARG A 137 -7.02 5.41 2.44
C ARG A 137 -6.53 6.51 1.54
N GLY A 138 -7.38 6.98 0.63
CA GLY A 138 -7.00 8.10 -0.23
C GLY A 138 -8.16 9.03 -0.54
N ASN A 139 -7.79 10.22 -0.98
CA ASN A 139 -8.72 11.28 -1.38
C ASN A 139 -8.14 12.06 -2.57
N ALA A 140 -9.00 12.80 -3.24
CA ALA A 140 -8.61 13.73 -4.28
C ALA A 140 -9.45 15.00 -4.22
N THR A 141 -8.88 16.09 -4.70
CA THR A 141 -9.51 17.41 -4.80
C THR A 141 -10.69 17.38 -5.77
N GLU A 142 -10.53 16.70 -6.90
CA GLU A 142 -11.63 16.44 -7.83
C GLU A 142 -12.38 15.16 -7.45
N LYS A 143 -11.87 14.00 -7.89
CA LYS A 143 -12.40 12.68 -7.53
C LYS A 143 -11.29 11.65 -7.55
N VAL A 144 -11.30 10.75 -6.57
CA VAL A 144 -10.58 9.49 -6.69
C VAL A 144 -11.23 8.69 -7.82
N ARG A 145 -10.42 7.98 -8.60
CA ARG A 145 -10.89 7.09 -9.66
C ARG A 145 -10.40 5.69 -9.38
N ILE A 146 -11.29 4.72 -9.46
CA ILE A 146 -10.98 3.31 -9.19
C ILE A 146 -11.46 2.47 -10.36
N GLU A 147 -10.61 1.54 -10.80
CA GLU A 147 -10.89 0.65 -11.92
C GLU A 147 -10.59 -0.79 -11.53
N LYS A 148 -11.54 -1.69 -11.82
CA LYS A 148 -11.41 -3.14 -11.69
C LYS A 148 -12.20 -3.79 -12.83
N GLY A 149 -11.50 -4.35 -13.82
CA GLY A 149 -12.14 -4.90 -15.02
C GLY A 149 -13.05 -3.86 -15.69
N ASP A 150 -14.32 -4.19 -15.85
CA ASP A 150 -15.34 -3.33 -16.49
C ASP A 150 -16.04 -2.35 -15.52
N LEU A 151 -15.60 -2.33 -14.25
CA LEU A 151 -16.10 -1.42 -13.23
C LEU A 151 -15.20 -0.18 -13.11
N VAL A 152 -15.79 0.99 -13.27
CA VAL A 152 -15.15 2.29 -13.01
C VAL A 152 -15.95 3.04 -11.95
N ALA A 153 -15.30 3.39 -10.86
CA ALA A 153 -15.89 4.16 -9.77
C ALA A 153 -15.18 5.49 -9.56
N ARG A 154 -15.93 6.50 -9.12
CA ARG A 154 -15.45 7.83 -8.75
C ARG A 154 -16.06 8.24 -7.42
N ALA A 155 -15.29 8.87 -6.56
CA ALA A 155 -15.76 9.39 -5.27
C ALA A 155 -14.81 10.48 -4.75
N SER A 156 -15.14 11.16 -3.66
CA SER A 156 -14.22 12.12 -3.03
C SER A 156 -13.09 11.41 -2.26
N SER A 157 -13.40 10.24 -1.68
CA SER A 157 -12.41 9.43 -0.94
C SER A 157 -12.72 7.95 -1.03
N PHE A 158 -11.72 7.13 -0.71
CA PHE A 158 -11.87 5.69 -0.56
C PHE A 158 -11.15 5.16 0.67
N VAL A 159 -11.62 4.01 1.15
CA VAL A 159 -10.93 3.14 2.10
C VAL A 159 -10.95 1.74 1.54
N TYR A 160 -9.78 1.13 1.40
CA TYR A 160 -9.65 -0.27 1.01
C TYR A 160 -9.07 -1.08 2.18
N GLU A 161 -9.87 -2.02 2.68
CA GLU A 161 -9.50 -3.00 3.71
C GLU A 161 -9.20 -4.33 3.01
N ARG A 162 -7.92 -4.57 2.68
CA ARG A 162 -7.49 -5.72 1.87
C ARG A 162 -7.73 -7.05 2.57
N ASN A 163 -7.60 -7.11 3.89
CA ASN A 163 -7.92 -8.31 4.68
C ASN A 163 -9.38 -8.77 4.58
N LYS A 164 -10.29 -7.87 4.19
CA LYS A 164 -11.72 -8.12 4.01
C LYS A 164 -12.14 -8.03 2.54
N ASP A 165 -11.24 -7.66 1.65
CA ASP A 165 -11.52 -7.30 0.26
C ASP A 165 -12.66 -6.29 0.10
N LEU A 166 -12.75 -5.33 1.04
CA LEU A 166 -13.80 -4.30 1.04
C LEU A 166 -13.25 -2.95 0.60
N LEU A 167 -13.84 -2.41 -0.47
CA LEU A 167 -13.61 -1.07 -0.96
C LEU A 167 -14.81 -0.18 -0.61
N THR A 168 -14.60 0.78 0.28
CA THR A 168 -15.58 1.79 0.64
C THR A 168 -15.29 3.09 -0.10
N LEU A 169 -16.32 3.68 -0.69
CA LEU A 169 -16.29 4.96 -1.41
C LEU A 169 -17.21 5.96 -0.71
N GLU A 170 -16.76 7.19 -0.52
CA GLU A 170 -17.53 8.24 0.14
C GLU A 170 -17.40 9.60 -0.58
N GLY A 171 -18.52 10.32 -0.66
CA GLY A 171 -18.62 11.66 -1.25
C GLY A 171 -18.84 11.65 -2.76
N ASP A 172 -20.03 12.08 -3.20
CA ASP A 172 -20.58 11.99 -4.57
C ASP A 172 -20.02 10.81 -5.35
N VAL A 173 -20.44 9.62 -4.92
CA VAL A 173 -20.04 8.35 -5.52
C VAL A 173 -20.76 8.19 -6.85
N TYR A 174 -20.00 7.87 -7.89
CA TYR A 174 -20.50 7.41 -9.18
C TYR A 174 -19.86 6.08 -9.52
N ILE A 175 -20.64 5.08 -9.91
CA ILE A 175 -20.14 3.77 -10.35
C ILE A 175 -20.75 3.46 -11.71
N GLU A 176 -19.91 3.06 -12.65
CA GLU A 176 -20.30 2.52 -13.94
C GLU A 176 -19.77 1.09 -14.04
N ASP A 177 -20.69 0.13 -14.09
CA ASP A 177 -20.41 -1.29 -14.18
C ASP A 177 -20.98 -1.77 -15.53
N SER A 178 -20.10 -1.78 -16.53
CA SER A 178 -20.49 -2.05 -17.91
C SER A 178 -20.86 -3.51 -18.11
N LYS A 179 -20.22 -4.43 -17.36
CA LYS A 179 -20.50 -5.87 -17.37
C LYS A 179 -21.94 -6.16 -16.94
N ASN A 180 -22.43 -5.47 -15.93
CA ASN A 180 -23.80 -5.62 -15.42
C ASN A 180 -24.77 -4.52 -15.91
N GLN A 181 -24.35 -3.73 -16.91
CA GLN A 181 -25.14 -2.68 -17.54
C GLN A 181 -25.86 -1.74 -16.56
N ARG A 182 -25.15 -1.33 -15.50
CA ARG A 182 -25.71 -0.48 -14.43
C ARG A 182 -24.86 0.74 -14.15
N LYS A 183 -25.52 1.84 -13.79
CA LYS A 183 -24.90 3.05 -13.27
C LYS A 183 -25.50 3.40 -11.92
N VAL A 184 -24.66 3.87 -11.00
CA VAL A 184 -25.06 4.21 -9.64
C VAL A 184 -24.55 5.59 -9.30
N TRP A 185 -25.40 6.40 -8.69
CA TRP A 185 -25.05 7.63 -8.00
C TRP A 185 -25.40 7.48 -6.52
N ALA A 186 -24.48 7.76 -5.60
CA ALA A 186 -24.72 7.56 -4.17
C ALA A 186 -23.90 8.50 -3.29
N SER A 187 -24.28 8.60 -2.01
CA SER A 187 -23.42 9.27 -1.01
C SER A 187 -22.27 8.39 -0.52
N LYS A 188 -22.49 7.07 -0.52
CA LYS A 188 -21.53 6.05 -0.10
C LYS A 188 -21.81 4.74 -0.84
N ALA A 189 -20.74 4.02 -1.17
CA ALA A 189 -20.82 2.65 -1.67
C ALA A 189 -19.81 1.77 -0.92
N VAL A 190 -20.15 0.50 -0.74
CA VAL A 190 -19.26 -0.54 -0.24
C VAL A 190 -19.26 -1.66 -1.28
N ILE A 191 -18.09 -1.95 -1.82
CA ILE A 191 -17.87 -2.96 -2.87
C ILE A 191 -17.05 -4.08 -2.25
N ASN A 192 -17.57 -5.31 -2.31
CA ASN A 192 -16.79 -6.50 -2.01
C ASN A 192 -16.10 -6.97 -3.30
N LEU A 193 -14.77 -6.94 -3.29
CA LEU A 193 -13.96 -7.19 -4.47
C LEU A 193 -13.83 -8.67 -4.82
N GLN A 194 -14.15 -9.59 -3.89
CA GLN A 194 -14.12 -11.04 -4.14
C GLN A 194 -15.34 -11.53 -4.92
N ASN A 195 -16.52 -10.98 -4.62
CA ASN A 195 -17.79 -11.46 -5.16
C ASN A 195 -18.56 -10.39 -5.98
N ASP A 196 -17.95 -9.23 -6.22
CA ASP A 196 -18.51 -8.09 -6.95
C ASP A 196 -19.85 -7.55 -6.36
N GLU A 197 -20.14 -7.82 -5.08
CA GLU A 197 -21.31 -7.27 -4.39
C GLU A 197 -21.14 -5.77 -4.13
N ILE A 198 -22.17 -4.98 -4.44
CA ILE A 198 -22.16 -3.51 -4.27
C ILE A 198 -23.36 -3.11 -3.39
N THR A 199 -23.08 -2.55 -2.22
CA THR A 199 -24.08 -1.94 -1.32
C THR A 199 -23.97 -0.42 -1.38
N VAL A 200 -25.08 0.27 -1.63
CA VAL A 200 -25.10 1.73 -1.86
C VAL A 200 -26.08 2.45 -0.93
N TYR A 201 -25.75 3.68 -0.55
CA TYR A 201 -26.52 4.45 0.43
C TYR A 201 -26.90 5.83 -0.12
N LYS A 202 -28.19 6.19 0.04
CA LYS A 202 -28.80 7.40 -0.54
C LYS A 202 -28.52 7.46 -2.04
N ALA A 203 -29.03 6.47 -2.75
CA ALA A 203 -28.61 6.18 -4.10
C ALA A 203 -29.73 6.33 -5.13
N GLU A 204 -29.31 6.66 -6.34
CA GLU A 204 -30.07 6.56 -7.58
C GLU A 204 -29.36 5.52 -8.47
N ILE A 205 -30.14 4.71 -9.20
CA ILE A 205 -29.61 3.65 -10.06
C ILE A 205 -30.27 3.69 -11.43
N GLU A 206 -29.46 3.54 -12.47
CA GLU A 206 -29.89 3.27 -13.84
C GLU A 206 -29.55 1.81 -14.16
N LEU A 207 -30.56 1.05 -14.57
CA LEU A 207 -30.43 -0.34 -15.03
C LEU A 207 -30.87 -0.37 -16.48
N ARG A 208 -29.99 -0.85 -17.38
CA ARG A 208 -30.39 -1.06 -18.77
C ARG A 208 -31.03 -2.43 -18.92
N THR A 209 -32.07 -2.47 -19.73
CA THR A 209 -32.79 -3.69 -20.09
C THR A 209 -32.55 -3.91 -21.58
N GLU A 210 -31.43 -4.54 -21.93
CA GLU A 210 -31.26 -5.18 -23.24
C GLU A 210 -31.52 -6.69 -23.12
#